data_AF-A0A9W9NV93-F1
#
_entry.id   AF-A0A9W9NV93-F1
#
_cell.length_a   1.000
_cell.length_b   1.000
_cell.length_c   1.000
_cell.angle_alpha   90.00
_cell.angle_beta   90.00
_cell.angle_gamma   90.00
#
_symmetry.space_group_name_H-M   'P 1'
#
loop_
_entity.id
_entity.type
_entity.pdbx_description
1 polymer ?
#
loop_
_entity_poly.entity_id
_entity_poly.type
_entity_poly.pdbx_seq_one_letter_code
_entity_poly.pdbx_strand_id
1 'polypeptide(L)'
;MIPNLATHEILTSWDTTGRYTTDKRKNAITLRFLLAHSSGAGYDKSNPGLAMVTKSQGREINVGATVNERFDYPLLFEPGTGWMYGTGMDWVGQLVECLTGQDMESYMQEYIWNPLEIQKITFWPSRHIDINAECMQMTVRDATSRHVVSLQKPFLAEGVSECFGGQGAYAAMKDFLKILRSILADDGKLLAKETTAMIFQPQLGGWRVCGITKESNTKYWLLQSRVQELENDLFLLRLAYNDSPTDYLKESLNQYGIIPDQPEENSGSNTPSPG
;
A
#
# COMPACT_ATOMS: atom_id res chain seq x y z
N MET A 1 -22.43 0.23 -2.21
CA MET A 1 -21.34 -0.54 -2.87
C MET A 1 -20.53 0.46 -3.67
N ILE A 2 -19.20 0.46 -3.57
CA ILE A 2 -18.35 1.37 -4.35
C ILE A 2 -18.40 0.91 -5.81
N PRO A 3 -18.98 1.69 -6.75
CA PRO A 3 -19.27 1.19 -8.09
C PRO A 3 -18.02 0.72 -8.86
N ASN A 4 -16.89 1.41 -8.71
CA ASN A 4 -15.64 1.07 -9.41
C ASN A 4 -15.03 -0.25 -8.90
N LEU A 5 -14.80 -0.39 -7.58
CA LEU A 5 -14.31 -1.64 -7.00
C LEU A 5 -15.23 -2.85 -7.30
N ALA A 6 -16.52 -2.62 -7.52
CA ALA A 6 -17.47 -3.67 -7.88
C ALA A 6 -17.30 -4.24 -9.30
N THR A 7 -16.54 -3.58 -10.18
CA THR A 7 -16.25 -4.08 -11.55
C THR A 7 -14.90 -4.76 -11.67
N HIS A 8 -13.98 -4.57 -10.72
CA HIS A 8 -12.63 -5.15 -10.77
C HIS A 8 -12.65 -6.66 -10.99
N GLU A 9 -11.88 -7.17 -11.95
CA GLU A 9 -11.78 -8.61 -12.23
C GLU A 9 -10.54 -9.21 -11.54
N ILE A 10 -10.26 -10.50 -11.74
CA ILE A 10 -9.07 -11.17 -11.22
C ILE A 10 -7.99 -11.21 -12.31
N LEU A 11 -6.80 -10.67 -12.07
CA LEU A 11 -5.65 -10.82 -12.95
C LEU A 11 -5.22 -12.30 -13.01
N THR A 12 -5.17 -12.87 -14.21
CA THR A 12 -4.79 -14.28 -14.42
C THR A 12 -3.46 -14.46 -15.13
N SER A 13 -3.09 -13.54 -16.02
CA SER A 13 -1.77 -13.53 -16.67
C SER A 13 -1.39 -12.13 -17.14
N TRP A 14 -0.09 -11.90 -17.31
CA TRP A 14 0.47 -10.67 -17.88
C TRP A 14 1.80 -10.95 -18.57
N ASP A 15 2.19 -10.12 -19.53
CA ASP A 15 3.49 -10.18 -20.21
C ASP A 15 4.24 -8.84 -20.16
N THR A 16 5.50 -8.86 -20.62
CA THR A 16 6.38 -7.67 -20.69
C THR A 16 5.90 -6.60 -21.66
N THR A 17 5.00 -6.94 -22.58
CA THR A 17 4.45 -6.00 -23.57
C THR A 17 3.23 -5.25 -23.05
N GLY A 18 2.83 -5.51 -21.79
CA GLY A 18 1.67 -4.89 -21.17
C GLY A 18 0.34 -5.57 -21.55
N ARG A 19 0.36 -6.76 -22.17
CA ARG A 19 -0.88 -7.54 -22.34
C ARG A 19 -1.16 -8.30 -21.07
N TYR A 20 -2.43 -8.40 -20.71
CA TYR A 20 -2.88 -9.16 -19.55
C TYR A 20 -4.25 -9.78 -19.82
N THR A 21 -4.57 -10.83 -19.07
CA THR A 21 -5.88 -11.46 -19.08
C THR A 21 -6.49 -11.40 -17.69
N THR A 22 -7.82 -11.34 -17.65
CA THR A 22 -8.59 -11.32 -16.43
C THR A 22 -9.70 -12.37 -16.46
N ASP A 23 -10.10 -12.83 -15.28
CA ASP A 23 -11.29 -13.65 -15.06
C ASP A 23 -12.31 -12.88 -14.22
N LYS A 24 -13.59 -13.06 -14.55
CA LYS A 24 -14.68 -12.57 -13.70
C LYS A 24 -14.60 -13.19 -12.32
N ARG A 25 -14.75 -12.34 -11.30
CA ARG A 25 -14.87 -12.76 -9.91
C ARG A 25 -16.08 -13.66 -9.70
N LYS A 26 -15.94 -14.65 -8.84
CA LYS A 26 -17.03 -15.50 -8.36
C LYS A 26 -17.54 -15.02 -6.99
N ASN A 27 -16.65 -14.47 -6.17
CA ASN A 27 -17.00 -14.01 -4.82
C ASN A 27 -17.25 -12.49 -4.79
N ALA A 28 -18.23 -12.07 -4.00
CA ALA A 28 -18.44 -10.67 -3.70
C ALA A 28 -17.32 -10.13 -2.78
N ILE A 29 -16.89 -8.90 -3.02
CA ILE A 29 -16.02 -8.17 -2.08
C ILE A 29 -16.88 -7.72 -0.90
N THR A 30 -16.43 -8.00 0.32
CA THR A 30 -17.11 -7.58 1.55
C THR A 30 -16.26 -6.59 2.33
N LEU A 31 -16.88 -5.78 3.19
CA LEU A 31 -16.17 -4.88 4.10
C LEU A 31 -15.14 -5.65 4.95
N ARG A 32 -15.51 -6.83 5.44
CA ARG A 32 -14.60 -7.68 6.22
C ARG A 32 -13.36 -8.08 5.42
N PHE A 33 -13.51 -8.36 4.12
CA PHE A 33 -12.37 -8.70 3.27
C PHE A 33 -11.45 -7.51 3.00
N LEU A 34 -12.00 -6.30 2.90
CA LEU A 34 -11.19 -5.09 2.77
C LEU A 34 -10.40 -4.80 4.05
N LEU A 35 -11.08 -4.80 5.20
CA LEU A 35 -10.47 -4.56 6.52
C LEU A 35 -9.40 -5.59 6.89
N ALA A 36 -9.50 -6.83 6.38
CA ALA A 36 -8.59 -7.92 6.69
C ALA A 36 -7.54 -8.18 5.61
N HIS A 37 -7.40 -7.32 4.59
CA HIS A 37 -6.49 -7.51 3.45
C HIS A 37 -6.67 -8.88 2.74
N SER A 38 -7.92 -9.32 2.63
CA SER A 38 -8.30 -10.59 2.00
C SER A 38 -9.27 -10.39 0.83
N SER A 39 -9.39 -9.18 0.29
CA SER A 39 -10.25 -8.88 -0.86
C SER A 39 -9.62 -9.25 -2.20
N GLY A 40 -8.29 -9.42 -2.25
CA GLY A 40 -7.53 -9.55 -3.49
C GLY A 40 -6.95 -8.21 -3.99
N ALA A 41 -7.31 -7.08 -3.38
CA ALA A 41 -6.74 -5.79 -3.71
C ALA A 41 -5.28 -5.70 -3.22
N GLY A 42 -4.34 -5.42 -4.13
CA GLY A 42 -2.92 -5.26 -3.84
C GLY A 42 -2.43 -3.85 -4.20
N TYR A 43 -1.15 -3.55 -3.92
CA TYR A 43 -0.48 -2.38 -4.48
C TYR A 43 0.28 -2.76 -5.75
N ASP A 44 0.16 -1.92 -6.79
CA ASP A 44 0.96 -1.99 -8.01
C ASP A 44 2.47 -1.89 -7.75
N LYS A 45 2.88 -1.02 -6.85
CA LYS A 45 4.27 -0.89 -6.38
C LYS A 45 4.81 -2.19 -5.78
N SER A 46 3.93 -3.03 -5.26
CA SER A 46 4.26 -4.27 -4.57
C SER A 46 3.85 -5.52 -5.36
N ASN A 47 3.52 -5.40 -6.65
CA ASN A 47 3.16 -6.55 -7.47
C ASN A 47 3.50 -6.30 -8.96
N PRO A 48 4.42 -7.08 -9.55
CA PRO A 48 4.81 -6.94 -10.96
C PRO A 48 3.65 -6.99 -11.95
N GLY A 49 2.65 -7.86 -11.72
CA GLY A 49 1.49 -7.96 -12.60
C GLY A 49 0.66 -6.69 -12.60
N LEU A 50 0.33 -6.17 -11.41
CA LEU A 50 -0.37 -4.89 -11.27
C LEU A 50 0.45 -3.70 -11.79
N ALA A 51 1.77 -3.72 -11.61
CA ALA A 51 2.67 -2.73 -12.20
C ALA A 51 2.60 -2.74 -13.73
N MET A 52 2.62 -3.93 -14.36
CA MET A 52 2.47 -4.06 -15.81
C MET A 52 1.11 -3.58 -16.29
N VAL A 53 0.02 -3.92 -15.58
CA VAL A 53 -1.33 -3.42 -15.91
C VAL A 53 -1.36 -1.89 -15.83
N THR A 54 -0.86 -1.31 -14.74
CA THR A 54 -0.81 0.16 -14.53
C THR A 54 -0.09 0.86 -15.68
N LYS A 55 1.08 0.33 -16.08
CA LYS A 55 1.83 0.85 -17.21
C LYS A 55 1.13 0.68 -18.55
N SER A 56 0.46 -0.45 -18.78
CA SER A 56 -0.30 -0.70 -20.02
C SER A 56 -1.45 0.30 -20.22
N GLN A 57 -1.96 0.87 -19.12
CA GLN A 57 -2.97 1.92 -19.11
C GLN A 57 -2.38 3.33 -19.27
N GLY A 58 -1.05 3.46 -19.46
CA GLY A 58 -0.36 4.75 -19.54
C GLY A 58 -0.27 5.48 -18.20
N ARG A 59 -0.49 4.79 -17.07
CA ARG A 59 -0.40 5.36 -15.72
C ARG A 59 0.97 5.11 -15.11
N GLU A 60 1.38 6.00 -14.22
CA GLU A 60 2.56 5.80 -13.37
C GLU A 60 2.20 5.01 -12.11
N ILE A 61 3.15 4.19 -11.64
CA ILE A 61 2.95 3.35 -10.45
C ILE A 61 2.73 4.21 -9.22
N ASN A 62 1.69 3.89 -8.44
CA ASN A 62 1.35 4.57 -7.19
C ASN A 62 1.10 6.09 -7.35
N VAL A 63 0.67 6.52 -8.55
CA VAL A 63 0.33 7.91 -8.88
C VAL A 63 -1.14 7.97 -9.32
N GLY A 64 -1.83 9.05 -8.93
CA GLY A 64 -3.24 9.31 -9.24
C GLY A 64 -3.82 10.28 -8.20
N ALA A 65 -4.70 11.20 -8.62
CA ALA A 65 -5.26 12.20 -7.71
C ALA A 65 -6.36 11.60 -6.81
N THR A 66 -7.06 10.58 -7.32
CA THR A 66 -8.11 9.82 -6.59
C THR A 66 -7.74 8.35 -6.40
N VAL A 67 -8.38 7.68 -5.44
CA VAL A 67 -8.34 6.24 -5.15
C VAL A 67 -8.70 5.45 -6.40
N ASN A 68 -9.71 5.90 -7.15
CA ASN A 68 -10.06 5.28 -8.43
C ASN A 68 -8.91 5.45 -9.43
N GLU A 69 -8.44 6.68 -9.68
CA GLU A 69 -7.34 6.91 -10.63
C GLU A 69 -6.05 6.16 -10.27
N ARG A 70 -5.77 5.99 -8.98
CA ARG A 70 -4.54 5.34 -8.49
C ARG A 70 -4.67 3.81 -8.49
N PHE A 71 -5.83 3.28 -8.13
CA PHE A 71 -6.01 1.84 -7.84
C PHE A 71 -6.99 1.13 -8.77
N ASP A 72 -7.34 1.70 -9.92
CA ASP A 72 -8.17 1.05 -10.95
C ASP A 72 -7.38 0.01 -11.77
N TYR A 73 -7.08 -1.12 -11.13
CA TYR A 73 -6.49 -2.31 -11.72
C TYR A 73 -7.13 -3.58 -11.12
N PRO A 74 -7.01 -4.74 -11.78
CA PRO A 74 -7.63 -5.98 -11.30
C PRO A 74 -7.13 -6.44 -9.92
N LEU A 75 -7.90 -7.32 -9.28
CA LEU A 75 -7.52 -8.02 -8.06
C LEU A 75 -6.54 -9.16 -8.36
N LEU A 76 -5.81 -9.61 -7.36
CA LEU A 76 -4.82 -10.68 -7.46
C LEU A 76 -5.39 -12.09 -7.26
N PHE A 77 -6.52 -12.20 -6.55
CA PHE A 77 -7.17 -13.46 -6.24
C PHE A 77 -8.64 -13.24 -5.87
N GLU A 78 -9.41 -14.33 -5.84
CA GLU A 78 -10.82 -14.31 -5.47
C GLU A 78 -11.01 -13.78 -4.03
N PRO A 79 -11.93 -12.82 -3.81
CA PRO A 79 -12.19 -12.30 -2.46
C PRO A 79 -12.43 -13.43 -1.45
N GLY A 80 -11.70 -13.38 -0.34
CA GLY A 80 -11.78 -14.34 0.75
C GLY A 80 -10.92 -15.60 0.58
N THR A 81 -10.25 -15.82 -0.56
CA THR A 81 -9.44 -17.03 -0.79
C THR A 81 -7.94 -16.85 -0.54
N GLY A 82 -7.49 -15.65 -0.20
CA GLY A 82 -6.08 -15.33 0.01
C GLY A 82 -5.88 -14.16 0.97
N TRP A 83 -4.64 -13.75 1.11
CA TRP A 83 -4.22 -12.56 1.84
C TRP A 83 -3.15 -11.84 1.01
N MET A 84 -3.19 -10.52 0.99
CA MET A 84 -2.16 -9.66 0.39
C MET A 84 -2.34 -8.24 0.94
N TYR A 85 -1.27 -7.65 1.46
CA TYR A 85 -1.29 -6.25 1.85
C TYR A 85 -1.56 -5.35 0.63
N GLY A 86 -2.44 -4.38 0.78
CA GLY A 86 -2.96 -3.64 -0.37
C GLY A 86 -3.94 -2.54 -0.05
N THR A 87 -4.55 -2.02 -1.11
CA THR A 87 -5.40 -0.81 -1.15
C THR A 87 -6.77 -0.96 -0.48
N GLY A 88 -7.00 -2.05 0.27
CA GLY A 88 -8.28 -2.34 0.92
C GLY A 88 -8.78 -1.21 1.82
N MET A 89 -7.89 -0.56 2.55
CA MET A 89 -8.24 0.55 3.46
C MET A 89 -8.60 1.84 2.71
N ASP A 90 -7.99 2.09 1.55
CA ASP A 90 -8.37 3.23 0.69
C ASP A 90 -9.80 3.05 0.17
N TRP A 91 -10.17 1.83 -0.21
CA TRP A 91 -11.54 1.49 -0.56
C TRP A 91 -12.51 1.55 0.62
N VAL A 92 -12.10 1.12 1.83
CA VAL A 92 -12.93 1.35 3.04
C VAL A 92 -13.19 2.84 3.22
N GLY A 93 -12.19 3.68 2.93
CA GLY A 93 -12.33 5.12 2.92
C GLY A 93 -13.48 5.60 2.04
N GLN A 94 -13.42 5.26 0.76
CA GLN A 94 -14.47 5.56 -0.23
C GLN A 94 -15.85 5.00 0.17
N LEU A 95 -15.90 3.82 0.82
CA LEU A 95 -17.16 3.26 1.31
C LEU A 95 -17.82 4.15 2.36
N VAL A 96 -17.04 4.62 3.34
CA VAL A 96 -17.54 5.53 4.38
C VAL A 96 -18.06 6.81 3.75
N GLU A 97 -17.32 7.41 2.81
CA GLU A 97 -17.76 8.63 2.14
C GLU A 97 -19.07 8.42 1.37
N CYS A 98 -19.17 7.31 0.63
CA CYS A 98 -20.40 6.96 -0.10
C CYS A 98 -21.60 6.73 0.82
N LEU A 99 -21.40 6.14 2.01
CA LEU A 99 -22.49 5.80 2.93
C LEU A 99 -22.94 6.98 3.78
N THR A 100 -22.04 7.91 4.07
CA THR A 100 -22.29 9.04 4.98
C THR A 100 -22.57 10.34 4.24
N GLY A 101 -22.13 10.46 2.99
CA GLY A 101 -22.15 11.71 2.23
C GLY A 101 -21.14 12.75 2.71
N GLN A 102 -20.25 12.39 3.66
CA GLN A 102 -19.16 13.24 4.14
C GLN A 102 -17.84 12.79 3.52
N ASP A 103 -16.91 13.71 3.29
CA ASP A 103 -15.53 13.34 3.02
C ASP A 103 -14.86 12.76 4.30
N MET A 104 -13.79 11.99 4.13
CA MET A 104 -13.13 11.30 5.24
C MET A 104 -12.56 12.23 6.31
N GLU A 105 -12.06 13.43 5.94
CA GLU A 105 -11.55 14.41 6.89
C GLU A 105 -12.68 14.84 7.82
N SER A 106 -13.82 15.24 7.25
CA SER A 106 -15.02 15.64 7.99
C SER A 106 -15.54 14.51 8.89
N TYR A 107 -15.63 13.29 8.35
CA TYR A 107 -16.08 12.13 9.11
C TYR A 107 -15.15 11.79 10.28
N MET A 108 -13.84 11.77 10.05
CA MET A 108 -12.86 11.49 11.10
C MET A 108 -12.85 12.60 12.15
N GLN A 109 -13.02 13.86 11.75
CA GLN A 109 -13.16 14.98 12.68
C GLN A 109 -14.36 14.77 13.61
N GLU A 110 -15.54 14.46 13.06
CA GLU A 110 -16.78 14.30 13.82
C GLU A 110 -16.76 13.07 14.74
N TYR A 111 -16.34 11.91 14.22
CA TYR A 111 -16.55 10.62 14.90
C TYR A 111 -15.32 10.07 15.63
N ILE A 112 -14.12 10.62 15.37
CA ILE A 112 -12.86 10.11 15.99
C ILE A 112 -12.10 11.22 16.69
N TRP A 113 -11.84 12.34 16.02
CA TRP A 113 -10.95 13.37 16.57
C TRP A 113 -11.64 14.23 17.63
N ASN A 114 -12.85 14.72 17.37
CA ASN A 114 -13.60 15.52 18.35
C ASN A 114 -13.89 14.74 19.65
N PRO A 115 -14.38 13.49 19.64
CA PRO A 115 -14.63 12.72 20.88
C PRO A 115 -13.39 12.48 21.74
N LEU A 116 -12.20 12.55 21.13
CA LEU A 116 -10.91 12.37 21.80
C LEU A 116 -10.14 13.67 22.01
N GLU A 117 -10.73 14.82 21.68
CA GLU A 117 -10.07 16.13 21.76
C GLU A 117 -8.72 16.15 21.00
N ILE A 118 -8.67 15.51 19.84
CA ILE A 118 -7.54 15.51 18.92
C ILE A 118 -7.55 16.81 18.11
N GLN A 119 -6.38 17.42 17.93
CA GLN A 119 -6.24 18.71 17.24
C GLN A 119 -5.28 18.64 16.05
N LYS A 120 -4.33 17.71 16.06
CA LYS A 120 -3.26 17.60 15.07
C LYS A 120 -3.25 16.24 14.37
N ILE A 121 -4.40 15.84 13.83
CA ILE A 121 -4.51 14.80 12.81
C ILE A 121 -5.34 15.37 11.66
N THR A 122 -4.86 15.24 10.42
CA THR A 122 -5.54 15.73 9.22
C THR A 122 -4.99 15.03 7.97
N PHE A 123 -5.81 14.87 6.94
CA PHE A 123 -5.41 14.49 5.58
C PHE A 123 -4.81 15.67 4.80
N TRP A 124 -5.00 16.91 5.27
CA TRP A 124 -4.67 18.12 4.52
C TRP A 124 -3.80 19.09 5.33
N PRO A 125 -2.56 18.74 5.71
CA PRO A 125 -1.72 19.59 6.56
C PRO A 125 -1.57 21.00 6.00
N SER A 126 -1.50 21.17 4.68
CA SER A 126 -1.40 22.48 4.01
C SER A 126 -2.59 23.42 4.26
N ARG A 127 -3.75 22.91 4.71
CA ARG A 127 -4.93 23.71 5.09
C ARG A 127 -4.85 24.22 6.53
N HIS A 128 -3.88 23.78 7.32
CA HIS A 128 -3.72 24.09 8.74
C HIS A 128 -2.33 24.72 9.00
N ILE A 129 -2.30 26.02 9.27
CA ILE A 129 -1.03 26.77 9.35
C ILE A 129 -0.07 26.23 10.43
N ASP A 130 -0.60 25.80 11.56
CA ASP A 130 0.15 25.27 12.69
C ASP A 130 0.64 23.84 12.44
N ILE A 131 -0.21 22.98 11.87
CA ILE A 131 0.18 21.60 11.50
C ILE A 131 1.21 21.63 10.38
N ASN A 132 1.02 22.47 9.36
CA ASN A 132 1.95 22.58 8.24
C ASN A 132 3.34 23.06 8.69
N ALA A 133 3.39 24.02 9.61
CA ALA A 133 4.65 24.54 10.14
C ALA A 133 5.43 23.52 10.99
N GLU A 134 4.73 22.58 11.63
CA GLU A 134 5.33 21.51 12.44
C GLU A 134 5.51 20.20 11.66
N CYS A 135 5.08 20.14 10.39
CA CYS A 135 5.14 18.93 9.59
C CYS A 135 6.59 18.55 9.30
N MET A 136 6.97 17.35 9.74
CA MET A 136 8.32 16.85 9.55
C MET A 136 8.57 16.47 8.10
N GLN A 137 9.73 16.86 7.58
CA GLN A 137 10.19 16.41 6.26
C GLN A 137 10.62 14.94 6.33
N MET A 138 10.25 14.18 5.29
CA MET A 138 10.67 12.80 5.18
C MET A 138 12.16 12.72 4.84
N THR A 139 12.86 11.78 5.45
CA THR A 139 14.28 11.53 5.19
C THR A 139 14.49 10.08 4.77
N VAL A 140 15.56 9.84 4.01
CA VAL A 140 15.98 8.50 3.60
C VAL A 140 17.44 8.31 3.98
N ARG A 141 17.81 7.08 4.31
CA ARG A 141 19.22 6.71 4.45
C ARG A 141 19.77 6.44 3.06
N ASP A 142 20.69 7.28 2.61
CA ASP A 142 21.38 7.08 1.35
C ASP A 142 22.13 5.75 1.36
N ALA A 143 22.00 4.97 0.29
CA ALA A 143 22.53 3.61 0.25
C ALA A 143 24.06 3.60 0.20
N THR A 144 24.65 4.57 -0.50
CA THR A 144 26.08 4.68 -0.75
C THR A 144 26.81 5.33 0.41
N SER A 145 26.44 6.58 0.76
CA SER A 145 27.08 7.36 1.83
C SER A 145 26.63 6.95 3.23
N ARG A 146 25.52 6.20 3.36
CA ARG A 146 24.90 5.80 4.65
C ARG A 146 24.38 6.97 5.49
N HIS A 147 24.49 8.21 5.00
CA HIS A 147 23.98 9.40 5.64
C HIS A 147 22.46 9.50 5.54
N VAL A 148 21.87 10.26 6.45
CA VAL A 148 20.45 10.64 6.37
C VAL A 148 20.34 11.87 5.50
N VAL A 149 19.56 11.80 4.43
CA VAL A 149 19.32 12.88 3.48
C VAL A 149 17.82 13.12 3.33
N SER A 150 17.43 14.32 2.93
CA SER A 150 16.02 14.62 2.67
C SER A 150 15.51 13.81 1.48
N LEU A 151 14.31 13.24 1.60
CA LEU A 151 13.65 12.56 0.49
C LEU A 151 13.21 13.60 -0.56
N GLN A 152 13.74 13.50 -1.78
CA GLN A 152 13.45 14.42 -2.90
C GLN A 152 12.30 13.93 -3.81
N LYS A 153 11.52 12.94 -3.37
CA LYS A 153 10.42 12.36 -4.15
C LYS A 153 9.08 12.79 -3.59
N PRO A 154 8.04 12.89 -4.45
CA PRO A 154 6.70 13.15 -3.97
C PRO A 154 6.30 12.15 -2.89
N PHE A 155 5.75 12.65 -1.79
CA PHE A 155 5.26 11.80 -0.71
C PHE A 155 3.90 11.18 -1.08
N LEU A 156 3.45 10.15 -0.36
CA LEU A 156 2.28 9.35 -0.73
C LEU A 156 0.98 10.16 -0.92
N ALA A 157 0.86 11.30 -0.25
CA ALA A 157 -0.30 12.20 -0.30
C ALA A 157 -0.05 13.47 -1.15
N GLU A 158 1.04 13.54 -1.91
CA GLU A 158 1.29 14.67 -2.80
C GLU A 158 0.46 14.52 -4.09
N GLY A 159 -0.14 15.63 -4.56
CA GLY A 159 -0.95 15.66 -5.77
C GLY A 159 -2.31 14.95 -5.67
N VAL A 160 -2.73 14.53 -4.47
CA VAL A 160 -4.05 13.91 -4.24
C VAL A 160 -5.14 14.97 -4.08
N SER A 161 -6.35 14.65 -4.54
CA SER A 161 -7.54 15.50 -4.41
C SER A 161 -8.58 14.96 -3.43
N GLU A 162 -8.39 13.74 -2.93
CA GLU A 162 -9.25 13.10 -1.91
C GLU A 162 -8.46 12.40 -0.81
N CYS A 163 -9.16 11.96 0.23
CA CYS A 163 -8.55 11.33 1.39
C CYS A 163 -8.27 9.83 1.14
N PHE A 164 -7.00 9.45 1.16
CA PHE A 164 -6.57 8.04 1.01
C PHE A 164 -6.59 7.33 2.37
N GLY A 165 -7.64 6.55 2.63
CA GLY A 165 -7.86 5.88 3.92
C GLY A 165 -6.74 4.92 4.37
N GLY A 166 -5.89 4.44 3.46
CA GLY A 166 -4.76 3.56 3.79
C GLY A 166 -3.45 4.29 4.12
N GLN A 167 -3.29 5.57 3.73
CA GLN A 167 -1.97 6.22 3.77
C GLN A 167 -1.96 7.76 3.85
N GLY A 168 -3.12 8.42 3.90
CA GLY A 168 -3.23 9.86 3.64
C GLY A 168 -3.14 10.79 4.85
N ALA A 169 -3.34 10.30 6.08
CA ALA A 169 -3.41 11.16 7.27
C ALA A 169 -2.02 11.47 7.84
N TYR A 170 -1.82 12.72 8.23
CA TYR A 170 -0.71 13.20 9.03
C TYR A 170 -1.15 13.30 10.48
N ALA A 171 -0.28 12.89 11.41
CA ALA A 171 -0.62 12.87 12.81
C ALA A 171 0.55 13.31 13.69
N ALA A 172 0.28 14.19 14.65
CA ALA A 172 1.15 14.35 15.79
C ALA A 172 1.08 13.09 16.67
N MET A 173 2.24 12.55 17.05
CA MET A 173 2.33 11.32 17.85
C MET A 173 1.46 11.38 19.12
N LYS A 174 1.44 12.52 19.82
CA LYS A 174 0.66 12.72 21.04
C LYS A 174 -0.85 12.52 20.82
N ASP A 175 -1.36 12.96 19.67
CA ASP A 175 -2.77 12.82 19.34
C ASP A 175 -3.10 11.41 18.82
N PHE A 176 -2.20 10.79 18.05
CA PHE A 176 -2.37 9.39 17.65
C PHE A 176 -2.45 8.45 18.86
N LEU A 177 -1.64 8.69 19.89
CA LEU A 177 -1.68 7.94 21.14
C LEU A 177 -3.04 8.02 21.87
N LYS A 178 -3.83 9.08 21.68
CA LYS A 178 -5.17 9.17 22.27
C LYS A 178 -6.12 8.13 21.67
N ILE A 179 -6.03 7.86 20.37
CA ILE A 179 -6.79 6.82 19.68
C ILE A 179 -6.43 5.45 20.26
N LEU A 180 -5.13 5.13 20.32
CA LEU A 180 -4.66 3.85 20.88
C LEU A 180 -5.10 3.68 22.34
N ARG A 181 -5.03 4.74 23.15
CA ARG A 181 -5.44 4.71 24.55
C ARG A 181 -6.94 4.46 24.71
N SER A 182 -7.79 5.10 23.90
CA SER A 182 -9.24 4.88 23.95
C SER A 182 -9.62 3.44 23.60
N ILE A 183 -9.00 2.88 22.55
CA ILE A 183 -9.20 1.47 22.17
C ILE A 183 -8.70 0.53 23.27
N LEU A 184 -7.50 0.76 23.82
CA LEU A 184 -6.94 -0.08 24.88
C LEU A 184 -7.76 -0.04 26.16
N ALA A 185 -8.29 1.13 26.53
CA ALA A 185 -9.12 1.31 27.70
C ALA A 185 -10.56 0.77 27.51
N ASP A 186 -10.95 0.49 26.25
CA ASP A 186 -12.31 0.14 25.85
C ASP A 186 -13.34 1.10 26.48
N ASP A 187 -13.04 2.40 26.38
CA ASP A 187 -13.73 3.47 27.11
C ASP A 187 -15.08 3.88 26.50
N GLY A 188 -15.48 3.24 25.40
CA GLY A 188 -16.76 3.47 24.73
C GLY A 188 -16.83 4.78 23.94
N LYS A 189 -15.74 5.56 23.83
CA LYS A 189 -15.76 6.85 23.13
C LYS A 189 -15.79 6.71 21.62
N LEU A 190 -15.08 5.71 21.09
CA LEU A 190 -15.00 5.46 19.64
C LEU A 190 -15.94 4.35 19.18
N LEU A 191 -16.00 3.25 19.94
CA LEU A 191 -16.68 2.03 19.56
C LEU A 191 -17.41 1.43 20.75
N ALA A 192 -18.50 0.72 20.50
CA ALA A 192 -19.10 -0.17 21.49
C ALA A 192 -18.13 -1.30 21.85
N LYS A 193 -18.20 -1.79 23.08
CA LYS A 193 -17.26 -2.79 23.62
C LYS A 193 -17.20 -4.08 22.80
N GLU A 194 -18.35 -4.53 22.31
CA GLU A 194 -18.46 -5.72 21.47
C GLU A 194 -17.73 -5.52 20.12
N THR A 195 -17.78 -4.30 19.59
CA THR A 195 -17.07 -3.93 18.37
C THR A 195 -15.56 -3.81 18.62
N THR A 196 -15.15 -3.21 19.73
CA THR A 196 -13.73 -3.19 20.15
C THR A 196 -13.19 -4.62 20.26
N ALA A 197 -13.91 -5.51 20.95
CA ALA A 197 -13.52 -6.91 21.11
C ALA A 197 -13.41 -7.65 19.76
N MET A 198 -14.24 -7.29 18.77
CA MET A 198 -14.20 -7.88 17.44
C MET A 198 -12.90 -7.57 16.69
N ILE A 199 -12.32 -6.38 16.86
CA ILE A 199 -11.06 -5.98 16.22
C ILE A 199 -9.93 -6.94 16.60
N PHE A 200 -9.93 -7.45 17.83
CA PHE A 200 -8.90 -8.34 18.36
C PHE A 200 -9.17 -9.84 18.10
N GLN A 201 -10.24 -10.19 17.40
CA GLN A 201 -10.50 -11.57 17.00
C GLN A 201 -9.73 -11.94 15.73
N PRO A 202 -9.30 -13.21 15.57
CA PRO A 202 -8.78 -13.71 14.30
C PRO A 202 -9.80 -13.51 13.17
N GLN A 203 -9.47 -12.65 12.19
CA GLN A 203 -10.34 -12.35 11.04
C GLN A 203 -10.09 -13.26 9.82
N LEU A 204 -9.02 -14.03 9.86
CA LEU A 204 -8.60 -14.93 8.78
C LEU A 204 -8.71 -16.38 9.25
N GLY A 205 -9.32 -17.24 8.44
CA GLY A 205 -9.40 -18.68 8.70
C GLY A 205 -8.39 -19.48 7.89
N GLY A 206 -7.82 -20.54 8.49
CA GLY A 206 -7.06 -21.61 7.83
C GLY A 206 -5.92 -21.11 6.92
N TRP A 207 -5.89 -21.60 5.67
CA TRP A 207 -4.96 -21.32 4.56
C TRP A 207 -4.60 -19.84 4.34
N ARG A 208 -5.47 -18.90 4.75
CA ARG A 208 -5.18 -17.46 4.68
C ARG A 208 -4.04 -17.05 5.63
N VAL A 209 -3.90 -17.74 6.75
CA VAL A 209 -2.75 -17.60 7.67
C VAL A 209 -1.47 -18.09 7.00
N CYS A 210 -1.53 -19.14 6.15
CA CYS A 210 -0.38 -19.57 5.36
C CYS A 210 0.07 -18.52 4.33
N GLY A 211 -0.84 -17.68 3.81
CA GLY A 211 -0.49 -16.51 3.00
C GLY A 211 0.38 -15.53 3.77
N ILE A 212 -0.04 -15.16 4.99
CA ILE A 212 0.78 -14.34 5.91
C ILE A 212 2.10 -15.01 6.23
N THR A 213 2.10 -16.31 6.54
CA THR A 213 3.33 -17.03 6.95
C THR A 213 4.32 -17.16 5.80
N LYS A 214 3.83 -17.22 4.55
CA LYS A 214 4.65 -17.20 3.35
C LYS A 214 5.20 -15.80 3.09
N GLU A 215 4.36 -14.77 3.13
CA GLU A 215 4.80 -13.38 2.99
C GLU A 215 5.76 -12.92 4.09
N SER A 216 5.61 -13.42 5.32
CA SER A 216 6.50 -13.11 6.44
C SER A 216 7.84 -13.85 6.38
N ASN A 217 7.89 -15.00 5.67
CA ASN A 217 9.09 -15.84 5.56
C ASN A 217 9.83 -15.67 4.23
N THR A 218 9.21 -15.09 3.21
CA THR A 218 9.94 -14.47 2.11
C THR A 218 10.56 -13.17 2.63
N LYS A 219 11.78 -12.81 2.22
CA LYS A 219 12.37 -11.47 2.46
C LYS A 219 11.57 -10.31 1.80
N TYR A 220 10.36 -10.61 1.34
CA TYR A 220 9.47 -9.82 0.53
C TYR A 220 8.05 -9.97 1.05
N TRP A 221 7.44 -8.86 1.44
CA TRP A 221 6.00 -8.63 1.64
C TRP A 221 5.26 -8.56 0.28
N LEU A 222 5.74 -9.34 -0.69
CA LEU A 222 5.69 -9.00 -2.11
C LEU A 222 5.81 -10.31 -2.90
N LEU A 223 4.66 -10.82 -3.35
CA LEU A 223 4.40 -12.03 -4.16
C LEU A 223 4.04 -13.32 -3.41
N GLN A 224 2.80 -13.79 -3.61
CA GLN A 224 2.55 -14.82 -4.63
C GLN A 224 1.06 -14.96 -5.01
N SER A 225 0.81 -15.03 -6.32
CA SER A 225 -0.39 -15.62 -6.92
C SER A 225 -0.24 -17.14 -6.98
N ARG A 226 -1.25 -17.84 -6.44
CA ARG A 226 -1.58 -19.29 -6.51
C ARG A 226 -0.45 -20.31 -6.71
N VAL A 227 -0.30 -21.15 -5.69
CA VAL A 227 0.40 -22.44 -5.74
C VAL A 227 -0.47 -23.47 -6.46
N GLN A 228 0.00 -23.97 -7.60
CA GLN A 228 -0.34 -25.34 -8.00
C GLN A 228 0.79 -26.11 -8.71
N GLU A 229 1.93 -25.48 -9.02
CA GLU A 229 3.09 -26.19 -9.53
C GLU A 229 4.36 -25.62 -8.91
N LEU A 230 5.27 -26.52 -8.51
CA LEU A 230 6.69 -26.36 -8.12
C LEU A 230 7.00 -27.11 -6.81
N GLU A 231 7.01 -28.44 -6.92
CA GLU A 231 7.59 -29.36 -5.92
C GLU A 231 9.13 -29.39 -5.96
N ASN A 232 9.80 -28.59 -6.79
CA ASN A 232 11.25 -28.57 -6.88
C ASN A 232 11.73 -27.12 -6.86
N ASP A 233 12.40 -26.70 -5.78
CA ASP A 233 13.62 -25.88 -5.86
C ASP A 233 14.15 -25.50 -4.46
N LEU A 234 14.94 -26.42 -3.89
CA LEU A 234 15.88 -26.16 -2.79
C LEU A 234 17.05 -25.23 -3.21
N PHE A 235 17.12 -24.83 -4.49
CA PHE A 235 18.18 -23.98 -5.04
C PHE A 235 17.94 -22.48 -4.75
N LEU A 236 16.69 -22.03 -4.66
CA LEU A 236 16.34 -20.61 -4.45
C LEU A 236 16.56 -20.10 -3.02
N LEU A 237 16.62 -21.00 -2.03
CA LEU A 237 16.87 -20.66 -0.63
C LEU A 237 18.31 -20.16 -0.37
N ARG A 238 19.26 -20.43 -1.28
CA ARG A 238 20.69 -20.11 -1.06
C ARG A 238 21.09 -18.70 -1.53
N LEU A 239 20.36 -18.10 -2.46
CA LEU A 239 20.62 -16.73 -2.94
C LEU A 239 19.99 -15.65 -2.04
N ALA A 240 18.92 -15.99 -1.32
CA ALA A 240 18.22 -15.03 -0.45
C ALA A 240 19.03 -14.60 0.79
N TYR A 241 20.18 -15.20 1.11
CA TYR A 241 20.87 -14.89 2.37
C TYR A 241 21.82 -13.68 2.30
N ASN A 242 22.26 -13.25 1.11
CA ASN A 242 23.35 -12.27 0.98
C ASN A 242 23.01 -10.88 0.45
N ASP A 243 21.83 -10.65 -0.14
CA ASP A 243 21.53 -9.35 -0.77
C ASP A 243 20.40 -8.54 -0.10
N SER A 244 20.49 -7.22 -0.29
CA SER A 244 19.58 -6.20 0.24
C SER A 244 18.20 -6.30 -0.42
N PRO A 245 17.08 -6.07 0.31
CA PRO A 245 15.72 -6.20 -0.22
C PRO A 245 15.46 -5.39 -1.51
N THR A 246 16.17 -4.28 -1.70
CA THR A 246 15.99 -3.36 -2.83
C THR A 246 16.49 -3.91 -4.17
N ASP A 247 17.46 -4.83 -4.17
CA ASP A 247 18.20 -5.18 -5.38
C ASP A 247 17.49 -6.26 -6.19
N TYR A 248 16.87 -7.25 -5.55
CA TYR A 248 16.03 -8.25 -6.25
C TYR A 248 14.74 -7.66 -6.84
N LEU A 249 14.13 -6.67 -6.17
CA LEU A 249 12.93 -6.01 -6.69
C LEU A 249 13.30 -5.13 -7.90
N LYS A 250 14.47 -4.47 -7.84
CA LYS A 250 15.04 -3.84 -9.03
C LYS A 250 15.36 -4.87 -10.12
N GLU A 251 15.92 -6.03 -9.80
CA GLU A 251 16.21 -7.08 -10.79
C GLU A 251 14.94 -7.65 -11.43
N SER A 252 13.90 -7.94 -10.64
CA SER A 252 12.61 -8.40 -11.15
C SER A 252 11.96 -7.32 -11.99
N LEU A 253 11.89 -6.08 -11.51
CA LEU A 253 11.38 -4.95 -12.28
C LEU A 253 12.25 -4.70 -13.54
N ASN A 254 13.57 -4.81 -13.48
CA ASN A 254 14.50 -4.69 -14.61
C ASN A 254 14.29 -5.80 -15.64
N GLN A 255 14.11 -7.05 -15.19
CA GLN A 255 13.81 -8.20 -16.04
C GLN A 255 12.53 -7.96 -16.86
N TYR A 256 11.57 -7.21 -16.31
CA TYR A 256 10.34 -6.83 -17.00
C TYR A 256 10.42 -5.43 -17.67
N GLY A 257 11.59 -4.78 -17.73
CA GLY A 257 11.77 -3.46 -18.34
C GLY A 257 11.06 -2.33 -17.59
N ILE A 258 10.79 -2.50 -16.30
CA ILE A 258 9.94 -1.62 -15.50
C ILE A 258 10.72 -0.41 -14.95
N ILE A 259 12.04 -0.51 -14.76
CA ILE A 259 12.89 0.63 -14.38
C ILE A 259 13.70 1.04 -15.63
N PRO A 260 13.76 2.35 -15.98
CA PRO A 260 14.65 2.79 -17.06
C PRO A 260 16.10 2.50 -16.69
N ASP A 261 16.88 1.99 -17.66
CA ASP A 261 18.34 1.85 -17.52
C ASP A 261 18.92 3.18 -17.04
N GLN A 262 19.63 3.15 -15.91
CA GLN A 262 20.46 4.29 -15.54
C GLN A 262 21.55 4.41 -16.61
N PRO A 263 21.82 5.59 -17.18
CA PRO A 263 22.95 5.74 -18.08
C PRO A 263 24.22 5.35 -17.32
N GLU A 264 25.00 4.42 -17.88
CA GLU A 264 26.34 4.10 -17.38
C GLU A 264 27.13 5.41 -17.28
N GLU A 265 27.50 5.81 -16.06
CA GLU A 265 28.47 6.88 -15.87
C GLU A 265 29.80 6.41 -16.47
N ASN A 266 30.02 6.87 -17.70
CA ASN A 266 31.24 6.67 -18.47
C ASN A 266 32.42 7.18 -17.62
N SER A 267 33.22 6.26 -17.08
CA SER A 267 34.44 6.58 -16.32
C SER A 267 35.51 7.11 -17.27
N GLY A 268 35.36 8.36 -17.71
CA GLY A 268 36.36 9.12 -18.43
C GLY A 268 37.41 9.66 -17.46
N SER A 269 38.51 8.93 -17.30
CA SER A 269 39.70 9.40 -16.61
C SER A 269 40.33 10.57 -17.38
N ASN A 270 40.15 11.81 -16.89
CA ASN A 270 40.97 12.95 -17.29
C ASN A 270 41.71 13.48 -16.05
N THR A 271 42.91 12.95 -15.82
CA THR A 271 43.91 13.55 -14.94
C THR A 271 44.56 14.74 -15.66
N PRO A 272 44.62 15.95 -15.10
CA PRO A 272 45.53 16.98 -15.57
C PRO A 272 46.92 16.73 -14.98
N SER A 273 47.93 16.64 -15.85
CA SER A 273 49.35 16.67 -15.47
C SER A 273 49.74 18.06 -14.94
N PRO A 274 50.64 18.16 -13.95
CA PRO A 274 51.10 19.43 -13.42
C PRO A 274 52.13 20.08 -14.38
N GLY A 275 51.90 21.35 -14.69
CA GLY A 275 52.82 22.26 -15.37
C GLY A 275 52.72 23.65 -14.73
#